data_AF-A0A8S2SXL8-F1
#
_entry.id   AF-A0A8S2SXL8-F1
#
_cell.length_a   1.000
_cell.length_b   1.000
_cell.length_c   1.000
_cell.angle_alpha   90.00
_cell.angle_beta   90.00
_cell.angle_gamma   90.00
#
_symmetry.space_group_name_H-M   'P 1'
#
loop_
_entity.id
_entity.type
_entity.pdbx_description
1 polymer ?
#
loop_
_entity_poly.entity_id
_entity_poly.type
_entity_poly.pdbx_seq_one_letter_code
_entity_poly.pdbx_strand_id
1 'polypeptide(L)' 'MFCQAAREQVYGSRYQWIILGYPSSSLWWNEPTHCSKQEIVRAMNGTLQTRVPQFSMDENA' A
#
# COMPACT_ATOMS: atom_id res chain seq x y z
N MET A 1 -6.83 -4.43 3.88
CA MET A 1 -6.72 -3.12 4.55
C MET A 1 -7.49 -2.04 3.81
N PHE A 2 -7.18 -1.72 2.55
CA PHE A 2 -7.85 -0.65 1.82
C PHE A 2 -9.36 -0.84 1.60
N CYS A 3 -9.85 -2.08 1.51
CA CYS A 3 -11.30 -2.33 1.52
C CYS A 3 -11.97 -1.85 2.82
N GLN A 4 -11.35 -2.08 3.98
CA GLN A 4 -11.86 -1.54 5.25
C GLN A 4 -11.70 -0.02 5.31
N ALA A 5 -10.58 0.52 4.82
CA ALA A 5 -10.38 1.97 4.75
C ALA A 5 -11.45 2.65 3.86
N ALA A 6 -11.86 2.01 2.77
CA ALA A 6 -12.94 2.49 1.91
C ALA A 6 -14.29 2.53 2.67
N ARG A 7 -14.60 1.46 3.42
CA ARG A 7 -15.83 1.36 4.24
C ARG A 7 -15.89 2.40 5.36
N GLU A 8 -14.78 2.58 6.07
CA GLU A 8 -14.68 3.49 7.21
C GLU A 8 -14.31 4.93 6.82
N GLN A 9 -14.22 5.23 5.51
CA GLN A 9 -13.85 6.54 4.99
C GLN A 9 -12.48 7.06 5.48
N VAL A 10 -11.52 6.16 5.69
CA VAL A 10 -10.14 6.46 6.11
C VAL A 10 -9.25 6.67 4.88
N TYR A 11 -9.55 7.71 4.10
CA TYR A 11 -8.81 8.12 2.90
C TYR A 11 -9.12 9.58 2.52
N GLY A 12 -8.45 10.11 1.48
CA GLY A 12 -8.65 11.48 1.02
C GLY A 12 -7.75 12.49 1.74
N SER A 13 -8.10 13.78 1.69
CA SER A 13 -7.20 14.87 2.11
C SER A 13 -6.89 14.94 3.61
N ARG A 14 -7.58 14.14 4.44
CA ARG A 14 -7.39 14.10 5.90
C ARG A 14 -6.47 12.97 6.36
N TYR A 15 -6.08 12.06 5.47
CA TYR A 15 -5.34 10.85 5.82
C TYR A 15 -4.17 10.63 4.86
N GLN A 16 -3.03 10.19 5.41
CA GLN A 16 -1.86 9.84 4.62
C GLN A 16 -1.47 8.38 4.90
N TRP A 17 -1.55 7.54 3.87
CA TRP A 17 -1.05 6.17 3.93
C TRP A 17 0.42 6.14 3.50
N ILE A 18 1.26 5.45 4.28
CA ILE A 18 2.66 5.16 3.95
C ILE A 18 2.85 3.65 4.03
N ILE A 19 3.24 3.02 2.93
CA ILE A 19 3.45 1.57 2.85
C ILE A 19 4.93 1.29 2.64
N LEU A 20 5.50 0.52 3.56
CA LEU A 20 6.88 0.03 3.52
C LEU A 20 6.91 -1.39 2.96
N GLY A 21 7.95 -1.70 2.18
CA GLY A 21 8.29 -3.10 1.87
C GLY A 21 7.25 -3.84 1.02
N TYR A 22 6.51 -3.11 0.17
CA TYR A 22 5.54 -3.72 -0.72
C TYR A 22 6.21 -4.66 -1.74
N PRO A 23 5.55 -5.75 -2.14
CA PRO A 23 6.07 -6.66 -3.17
C PRO A 23 6.40 -5.92 -4.46
N SER A 24 7.40 -6.39 -5.21
CA SER A 24 7.79 -5.80 -6.51
C SER A 24 6.65 -5.79 -7.55
N SER A 25 5.61 -6.61 -7.34
CA SER A 25 4.40 -6.62 -8.17
C SER A 25 3.62 -5.32 -8.06
N SER A 26 3.28 -4.71 -9.20
CA SER A 26 2.44 -3.52 -9.29
C SER A 26 0.99 -3.74 -8.84
N LEU A 27 0.58 -5.00 -8.59
CA LEU A 27 -0.79 -5.42 -8.29
C LEU A 27 -0.96 -6.03 -6.88
N TRP A 28 -0.04 -5.77 -5.95
CA TRP A 28 -0.11 -6.30 -4.57
C TRP A 28 -1.44 -5.98 -3.83
N TRP A 29 -2.17 -4.96 -4.28
CA TRP A 29 -3.45 -4.52 -3.71
C TRP A 29 -4.68 -5.14 -4.40
N ASN A 30 -4.49 -5.87 -5.51
CA ASN A 30 -5.55 -6.42 -6.36
C ASN A 30 -5.83 -7.90 -6.03
N GLU A 31 -5.89 -8.21 -4.74
CA GLU A 31 -6.36 -9.51 -4.25
C GLU A 31 -7.90 -9.55 -4.17
N PRO A 32 -8.54 -10.72 -4.23
CA PRO A 32 -9.98 -10.85 -4.05
C PRO A 32 -10.44 -10.31 -2.68
N THR A 33 -11.42 -9.39 -2.68
CA THR A 33 -12.01 -8.84 -1.44
C THR A 33 -13.51 -8.58 -1.60
N HIS A 34 -14.19 -8.23 -0.51
CA HIS A 34 -15.60 -7.80 -0.52
C HIS A 34 -15.83 -6.36 -1.03
N CYS A 35 -14.78 -5.66 -1.48
CA CYS A 35 -14.89 -4.34 -2.10
C CYS A 35 -14.63 -4.43 -3.60
N SER A 36 -15.28 -3.57 -4.37
CA SER A 36 -14.97 -3.38 -5.78
C SER A 36 -13.58 -2.79 -5.97
N LYS A 37 -12.98 -3.03 -7.13
CA LYS A 37 -11.68 -2.44 -7.49
C LYS A 37 -11.69 -0.91 -7.42
N GLN A 38 -12.81 -0.29 -7.79
CA GLN A 38 -12.95 1.17 -7.76
C GLN A 38 -12.91 1.73 -6.32
N GLU A 39 -13.53 1.05 -5.36
CA GLU A 39 -13.48 1.44 -3.95
C GLU A 39 -12.06 1.35 -3.39
N ILE A 40 -11.35 0.26 -3.73
CA ILE A 40 -9.97 0.05 -3.29
C ILE A 40 -9.06 1.13 -3.88
N VAL A 41 -9.13 1.38 -5.20
CA VAL A 41 -8.32 2.41 -5.87
C VAL A 41 -8.60 3.80 -5.30
N ARG A 42 -9.86 4.12 -5.01
CA ARG A 42 -10.23 5.39 -4.36
C ARG A 42 -9.60 5.53 -2.98
N ALA A 43 -9.66 4.48 -2.16
CA ALA A 43 -9.09 4.49 -0.81
C ALA A 43 -7.55 4.54 -0.81
N MET A 44 -6.92 4.04 -1.86
CA MET A 44 -5.47 4.07 -2.03
C MET A 44 -4.93 5.40 -2.59
N ASN A 45 -5.80 6.28 -3.08
CA ASN A 45 -5.35 7.50 -3.74
C ASN A 45 -4.49 8.36 -2.79
N GLY A 46 -3.29 8.74 -3.26
CA GLY A 46 -2.31 9.49 -2.45
C GLY A 46 -1.43 8.64 -1.53
N THR A 47 -1.50 7.30 -1.59
CA THR A 47 -0.62 6.42 -0.81
C THR A 47 0.84 6.59 -1.23
N LEU A 48 1.72 6.88 -0.27
CA LEU A 48 3.16 6.88 -0.47
C LEU A 48 3.70 5.46 -0.32
N GLN A 49 4.44 5.01 -1.32
CA GLN A 49 5.08 3.70 -1.34
C GLN A 49 6.58 3.89 -1.26
N THR A 50 7.22 3.24 -0.31
CA THR A 50 8.68 3.27 -0.18
C THR A 50 9.25 1.88 -0.05
N ARG A 51 10.40 1.67 -0.68
CA ARG A 51 11.16 0.44 -0.63
C ARG A 51 12.24 0.60 0.43
N VAL A 52 12.41 -0.43 1.24
CA VAL A 52 13.58 -0.53 2.11
C VAL A 52 14.72 -1.07 1.24
N PRO A 53 15.79 -0.31 1.00
CA PRO A 53 16.93 -0.83 0.26
C PRO A 53 17.53 -1.98 1.07
N GLN A 54 17.75 -3.12 0.43
CA GLN A 54 18.55 -4.19 1.03
C GLN A 54 20.02 -3.79 0.89
N PHE A 55 20.62 -3.34 1.99
CA PHE A 55 22.06 -3.23 2.08
C PHE A 55 22.57 -4.55 2.64
N SER A 56 23.26 -5.35 1.82
CA SER A 56 24.10 -6.42 2.36
C SER A 56 25.25 -5.76 3.10
N MET A 57 25.39 -6.02 4.39
CA MET A 57 26.67 -5.83 5.04
C MET A 57 27.54 -6.98 4.55
N ASP A 58 28.45 -6.71 3.63
CA ASP A 58 29.51 -7.65 3.31
C ASP A 58 30.38 -7.79 4.57
N GLU A 59 30.10 -8.81 5.36
CA GLU A 59 30.75 -9.10 6.64
C GLU A 59 32.17 -9.69 6.48
N ASN A 60 32.93 -9.25 5.47
CA ASN A 60 34.33 -9.67 5.28
C ASN A 60 35.17 -8.56 4.64
N ALA A 61 35.77 -7.71 5.48
CA ALA A 61 36.93 -6.88 5.15
C ALA A 61 37.97 -7.00 6.27
#